data_AF-A0A7L3PSP0-F1
#
_entry.id   AF-A0A7L3PSP0-F1
#
_cell.length_a   1.000
_cell.length_b   1.000
_cell.length_c   1.000
_cell.angle_alpha   90.00
_cell.angle_beta   90.00
_cell.angle_gamma   90.00
#
_symmetry.space_group_name_H-M   'P 1'
#
loop_
_entity.id
_entity.type
_entity.pdbx_description
1 polymer ?
#
loop_
_entity_poly.entity_id
_entity_poly.type
_entity_poly.pdbx_seq_one_letter_code
_entity_poly.pdbx_strand_id
1 'polypeptide(L)'
;GEAVVPVANCDVKEYNSNPKEQLPFKEYVKYWKDYIKNDYHSSRGCLYLKDWHLSRAFPEQDVYTTPVYFSSDWLNEYWDAVAVDDYRFVYMGPKGSWTPFHADVFRSYSWSANICGRKKWLLYPAGQEEFLKDRHGNLPFDVTAPNLQDRRVYPRYSQSQPPVEIVQEAGEIVFIPSGWHHQVYNLEDTISINHNWVNGCNVAIMWCFLQDELAAVQREINQWKDPKDDWHLQCQLIMKSCTGIDYKEFYNFLKVIAENRISVLEKGLDEEASAKNTPKAAISTLGMLHAVFDLKRTVKVLTSLSANEDFKKLDLTSLSPPPEALLHHLKAAIDTALL
;
A
#
# COMPACT_ATOMS: atom_id res chain seq x y z
N GLY A 1 -25.39 5.76 7.29
CA GLY A 1 -25.61 6.90 6.38
C GLY A 1 -24.78 8.13 6.74
N GLU A 2 -24.53 8.37 8.03
CA GLU A 2 -23.81 9.58 8.50
C GLU A 2 -22.28 9.49 8.45
N ALA A 3 -21.73 8.31 8.12
CA ALA A 3 -20.28 8.13 8.00
C ALA A 3 -19.68 9.15 7.03
N VAL A 4 -18.58 9.78 7.40
CA VAL A 4 -17.84 10.68 6.51
C VAL A 4 -16.92 9.84 5.64
N VAL A 5 -17.00 10.04 4.33
CA VAL A 5 -16.30 9.23 3.33
C VAL A 5 -15.45 10.10 2.39
N PRO A 6 -14.25 9.62 2.01
CA PRO A 6 -13.39 10.29 1.04
C PRO A 6 -13.96 10.12 -0.37
N VAL A 7 -14.14 11.23 -1.09
CA VAL A 7 -14.70 11.25 -2.44
C VAL A 7 -13.81 12.09 -3.34
N ALA A 8 -13.31 11.48 -4.42
CA ALA A 8 -12.43 12.10 -5.38
C ALA A 8 -13.19 12.59 -6.62
N ASN A 9 -12.83 13.75 -7.16
CA ASN A 9 -13.38 14.23 -8.42
C ASN A 9 -12.52 13.77 -9.61
N CYS A 10 -13.04 12.83 -10.40
CA CYS A 10 -12.34 12.23 -11.53
C CYS A 10 -12.11 13.18 -12.71
N ASP A 11 -12.85 14.30 -12.78
CA ASP A 11 -12.75 15.27 -13.88
C ASP A 11 -11.71 16.36 -13.60
N VAL A 12 -11.17 16.40 -12.37
CA VAL A 12 -10.20 17.40 -11.94
C VAL A 12 -8.85 16.72 -11.68
N LYS A 13 -7.79 17.37 -12.14
CA LYS A 13 -6.40 16.98 -11.92
C LYS A 13 -5.71 18.03 -11.03
N GLU A 14 -5.24 17.61 -9.87
CA GLU A 14 -4.40 18.39 -8.97
C GLU A 14 -3.17 17.57 -8.57
N TYR A 15 -1.96 18.08 -8.85
CA TYR A 15 -0.70 17.40 -8.52
C TYR A 15 -0.62 15.92 -8.95
N ASN A 16 -1.06 15.61 -10.18
CA ASN A 16 -1.16 14.24 -10.72
C ASN A 16 -2.05 13.29 -9.88
N SER A 17 -3.02 13.82 -9.16
CA SER A 17 -4.07 13.06 -8.49
C SER A 17 -5.45 13.69 -8.74
N ASN A 18 -6.49 12.96 -8.34
CA ASN A 18 -7.83 13.52 -8.25
C ASN A 18 -8.01 14.14 -6.85
N PRO A 19 -8.40 15.43 -6.75
CA PRO A 19 -8.63 16.06 -5.46
C PRO A 19 -9.75 15.35 -4.71
N LYS A 20 -9.59 15.21 -3.39
CA LYS A 20 -10.52 14.53 -2.50
C LYS A 20 -11.23 15.53 -1.61
N GLU A 21 -12.53 15.34 -1.42
CA GLU A 21 -13.33 15.98 -0.39
C GLU A 21 -13.92 14.92 0.56
N GLN A 22 -14.33 15.38 1.74
CA GLN A 22 -14.99 14.55 2.74
C GLN A 22 -16.49 14.82 2.70
N LEU A 23 -17.30 13.79 2.46
CA LEU A 23 -18.77 13.92 2.37
C LEU A 23 -19.47 12.95 3.31
N PRO A 24 -20.64 13.29 3.86
CA PRO A 24 -21.51 12.30 4.47
C PRO A 24 -21.92 11.24 3.43
N PHE A 25 -21.83 9.95 3.78
CA PHE A 25 -22.09 8.84 2.87
C PHE A 25 -23.49 8.92 2.24
N LYS A 26 -24.50 9.35 3.01
CA LYS A 26 -25.86 9.59 2.52
C LYS A 26 -25.92 10.62 1.38
N GLU A 27 -25.07 11.64 1.41
CA GLU A 27 -25.00 12.67 0.37
C GLU A 27 -24.30 12.14 -0.86
N TYR A 28 -23.24 11.35 -0.69
CA TYR A 28 -22.59 10.64 -1.79
C TYR A 28 -23.56 9.69 -2.52
N VAL A 29 -24.32 8.89 -1.77
CA VAL A 29 -25.33 7.98 -2.33
C VAL A 29 -26.43 8.76 -3.05
N LYS A 30 -26.87 9.91 -2.52
CA LYS A 30 -27.83 10.78 -3.20
C LYS A 30 -27.26 11.30 -4.51
N TYR A 31 -26.04 11.85 -4.48
CA TYR A 31 -25.32 12.31 -5.66
C TYR A 31 -25.26 11.20 -6.73
N TRP A 32 -24.85 9.99 -6.36
CA TRP A 32 -24.66 8.90 -7.32
C TRP A 32 -26.01 8.48 -7.95
N LYS A 33 -27.08 8.38 -7.15
CA LYS A 33 -28.43 8.12 -7.68
C LYS A 33 -28.91 9.20 -8.65
N ASP A 34 -28.64 10.47 -8.34
CA ASP A 34 -29.00 11.58 -9.21
C ASP A 34 -28.12 11.62 -10.47
N TYR A 35 -26.84 11.26 -10.36
CA TYR A 35 -25.92 11.12 -11.50
C TYR A 35 -26.43 10.07 -12.50
N ILE A 36 -26.85 8.90 -12.03
CA ILE A 36 -27.44 7.85 -12.87
C ILE A 36 -28.73 8.34 -13.57
N LYS A 37 -29.62 9.02 -12.83
CA LYS A 37 -30.88 9.55 -13.40
C LYS A 37 -30.66 10.62 -14.46
N ASN A 38 -29.55 11.36 -14.37
CA ASN A 38 -29.19 12.42 -15.30
C ASN A 38 -28.20 11.92 -16.37
N ASP A 39 -28.30 10.64 -16.77
CA ASP A 39 -27.47 10.03 -17.82
C ASP A 39 -25.97 10.20 -17.61
N TYR A 40 -25.52 9.99 -16.37
CA TYR A 40 -24.11 10.13 -15.95
C TYR A 40 -23.53 11.53 -16.19
N HIS A 41 -24.34 12.56 -15.96
CA HIS A 41 -23.93 13.96 -16.00
C HIS A 41 -24.22 14.69 -14.69
N SER A 42 -23.27 15.51 -14.23
CA SER A 42 -23.44 16.39 -13.06
C SER A 42 -22.48 17.57 -13.14
N SER A 43 -22.92 18.74 -12.68
CA SER A 43 -22.06 19.93 -12.56
C SER A 43 -20.95 19.78 -11.52
N ARG A 44 -21.03 18.77 -10.63
CA ARG A 44 -19.97 18.41 -9.68
C ARG A 44 -18.89 17.52 -10.32
N GLY A 45 -19.08 17.09 -11.56
CA GLY A 45 -18.23 16.10 -12.23
C GLY A 45 -18.53 14.67 -11.79
N CYS A 46 -17.67 13.74 -12.21
CA CYS A 46 -17.69 12.33 -11.84
C CYS A 46 -17.00 12.09 -10.48
N LEU A 47 -17.79 11.83 -9.43
CA LEU A 47 -17.28 11.66 -8.06
C LEU A 47 -17.12 10.18 -7.70
N TYR A 48 -15.93 9.80 -7.27
CA TYR A 48 -15.53 8.44 -6.93
C TYR A 48 -15.16 8.31 -5.46
N LEU A 49 -15.92 7.52 -4.70
CA LEU A 49 -15.56 7.19 -3.33
C LEU A 49 -14.42 6.16 -3.38
N LYS A 50 -13.24 6.56 -2.91
CA LYS A 50 -12.04 5.71 -2.90
C LYS A 50 -11.25 5.90 -1.62
N ASP A 51 -10.55 4.85 -1.20
CA ASP A 51 -9.74 4.82 0.02
C ASP A 51 -10.59 4.93 1.31
N TRP A 52 -11.81 4.38 1.30
CA TRP A 52 -12.61 4.34 2.52
C TRP A 52 -12.21 3.16 3.41
N HIS A 53 -11.64 3.49 4.56
CA HIS A 53 -11.26 2.57 5.64
C HIS A 53 -12.48 2.02 6.40
N LEU A 54 -13.37 1.32 5.69
CA LEU A 54 -14.65 0.84 6.24
C LEU A 54 -14.44 -0.12 7.41
N SER A 55 -13.48 -1.04 7.30
CA SER A 55 -13.20 -2.05 8.33
C SER A 55 -12.74 -1.41 9.65
N ARG A 56 -11.88 -0.40 9.56
CA ARG A 56 -11.47 0.40 10.72
C ARG A 56 -12.59 1.29 11.28
N ALA A 57 -13.44 1.86 10.41
CA ALA A 57 -14.54 2.71 10.84
C ALA A 57 -15.66 1.93 11.55
N PHE A 58 -15.84 0.65 11.20
CA PHE A 58 -16.89 -0.23 11.73
C PHE A 58 -16.35 -1.65 11.98
N PRO A 59 -15.43 -1.82 12.96
CA PRO A 59 -14.74 -3.09 13.20
C PRO A 59 -15.68 -4.23 13.62
N GLU A 60 -16.86 -3.91 14.14
CA GLU A 60 -17.87 -4.89 14.54
C GLU A 60 -18.64 -5.54 13.38
N GLN A 61 -18.50 -5.02 12.16
CA GLN A 61 -19.29 -5.46 11.00
C GLN A 61 -18.70 -6.66 10.26
N ASP A 62 -17.47 -7.06 10.57
CA ASP A 62 -16.73 -8.17 9.93
C ASP A 62 -16.98 -8.23 8.40
N VAL A 63 -16.63 -7.13 7.72
CA VAL A 63 -17.09 -6.83 6.35
C VAL A 63 -16.71 -7.93 5.34
N TYR A 64 -15.54 -8.55 5.51
CA TYR A 64 -15.07 -9.65 4.68
C TYR A 64 -13.95 -10.43 5.39
N THR A 65 -13.72 -11.66 4.96
CA THR A 65 -12.57 -12.47 5.36
C THR A 65 -11.52 -12.48 4.25
N THR A 66 -10.26 -12.23 4.59
CA THR A 66 -9.14 -12.29 3.63
C THR A 66 -8.92 -13.74 3.17
N PRO A 67 -8.88 -14.01 1.84
CA PRO A 67 -8.53 -15.33 1.32
C PRO A 67 -7.17 -15.82 1.83
N VAL A 68 -7.03 -17.12 2.07
CA VAL A 68 -5.80 -17.73 2.63
C VAL A 68 -4.54 -17.43 1.80
N TYR A 69 -4.68 -17.25 0.49
CA TYR A 69 -3.56 -16.91 -0.39
C TYR A 69 -2.96 -15.52 -0.13
N PHE A 70 -3.72 -14.65 0.56
CA PHE A 70 -3.35 -13.28 0.89
C PHE A 70 -3.20 -13.08 2.40
N SER A 71 -3.21 -14.15 3.20
CA SER A 71 -3.29 -14.06 4.67
C SER A 71 -1.95 -13.78 5.36
N SER A 72 -0.82 -13.92 4.65
CA SER A 72 0.50 -13.48 5.12
C SER A 72 0.60 -11.96 4.97
N ASP A 73 -0.19 -11.22 5.72
CA ASP A 73 -0.38 -9.78 5.58
C ASP A 73 0.35 -9.02 6.70
N TRP A 74 1.65 -8.77 6.50
CA TRP A 74 2.46 -8.07 7.49
C TRP A 74 2.02 -6.61 7.64
N LEU A 75 1.47 -6.01 6.59
CA LEU A 75 1.09 -4.59 6.59
C LEU A 75 -0.02 -4.35 7.59
N ASN A 76 -1.15 -5.06 7.43
CA ASN A 76 -2.24 -4.86 8.36
C ASN A 76 -2.01 -5.54 9.70
N GLU A 77 -1.19 -6.59 9.80
CA GLU A 77 -0.74 -7.13 11.09
C GLU A 77 -0.06 -6.06 11.96
N TYR A 78 0.80 -5.23 11.36
CA TYR A 78 1.42 -4.09 12.05
C TYR A 78 0.39 -3.02 12.42
N TRP A 79 -0.45 -2.61 11.47
CA TRP A 79 -1.39 -1.52 11.69
C TRP A 79 -2.50 -1.86 12.69
N ASP A 80 -2.96 -3.12 12.70
CA ASP A 80 -3.88 -3.64 13.71
C ASP A 80 -3.24 -3.65 15.11
N ALA A 81 -1.94 -3.95 15.19
CA ALA A 81 -1.21 -3.97 16.48
C ALA A 81 -1.03 -2.57 17.07
N VAL A 82 -0.80 -1.55 16.24
CA VAL A 82 -0.66 -0.15 16.71
C VAL A 82 -1.99 0.61 16.75
N ALA A 83 -3.04 0.09 16.12
CA ALA A 83 -4.39 0.66 16.04
C ALA A 83 -4.45 2.09 15.47
N VAL A 84 -3.57 2.41 14.52
CA VAL A 84 -3.45 3.75 13.91
C VAL A 84 -4.09 3.82 12.53
N ASP A 85 -4.02 2.76 11.73
CA ASP A 85 -4.48 2.77 10.35
C ASP A 85 -4.91 1.37 9.87
N ASP A 86 -5.35 1.24 8.62
CA ASP A 86 -5.46 -0.02 7.89
C ASP A 86 -5.30 0.20 6.38
N TYR A 87 -4.91 -0.84 5.66
CA TYR A 87 -4.72 -0.84 4.21
C TYR A 87 -5.79 -1.71 3.54
N ARG A 88 -7.03 -1.53 4.02
CA ARG A 88 -8.23 -2.25 3.64
C ARG A 88 -9.29 -1.23 3.25
N PHE A 89 -9.59 -1.17 1.97
CA PHE A 89 -10.32 -0.07 1.38
C PHE A 89 -11.58 -0.53 0.69
N VAL A 90 -12.64 0.25 0.82
CA VAL A 90 -13.80 0.17 -0.05
C VAL A 90 -13.73 1.27 -1.10
N TYR A 91 -13.96 0.86 -2.34
CA TYR A 91 -14.07 1.75 -3.48
C TYR A 91 -15.47 1.59 -4.06
N MET A 92 -16.13 2.69 -4.35
CA MET A 92 -17.41 2.66 -5.04
C MET A 92 -17.65 3.93 -5.84
N GLY A 93 -18.22 3.79 -7.02
CA GLY A 93 -18.60 4.96 -7.79
C GLY A 93 -19.13 4.65 -9.17
N PRO A 94 -19.54 5.72 -9.88
CA PRO A 94 -20.31 5.59 -11.08
C PRO A 94 -19.48 5.06 -12.25
N LYS A 95 -20.17 4.56 -13.27
CA LYS A 95 -19.58 4.38 -14.59
C LYS A 95 -18.80 5.64 -15.01
N GLY A 96 -17.58 5.44 -15.52
CA GLY A 96 -16.68 6.51 -15.94
C GLY A 96 -15.73 7.01 -14.85
N SER A 97 -15.97 6.65 -13.58
CA SER A 97 -14.99 6.89 -12.52
C SER A 97 -13.71 6.07 -12.76
N TRP A 98 -12.57 6.61 -12.35
CA TRP A 98 -11.28 6.01 -12.64
C TRP A 98 -10.20 6.41 -11.63
N THR A 99 -9.11 5.66 -11.62
CA THR A 99 -7.92 5.91 -10.81
C THR A 99 -6.72 6.15 -11.73
N PRO A 100 -6.02 7.29 -11.60
CA PRO A 100 -4.82 7.63 -12.35
C PRO A 100 -3.71 6.59 -12.27
N PHE A 101 -2.76 6.69 -13.19
CA PHE A 101 -1.61 5.79 -13.22
C PHE A 101 -0.76 5.92 -11.95
N HIS A 102 -0.60 4.82 -11.22
CA HIS A 102 0.13 4.78 -9.96
C HIS A 102 0.65 3.36 -9.68
N ALA A 103 1.51 3.21 -8.69
CA ALA A 103 1.73 1.92 -8.06
C ALA A 103 1.29 2.02 -6.60
N ASP A 104 0.97 0.87 -6.03
CA ASP A 104 0.53 0.79 -4.64
C ASP A 104 1.60 1.28 -3.66
N VAL A 105 1.11 1.88 -2.57
CA VAL A 105 1.87 2.30 -1.38
C VAL A 105 2.88 1.25 -0.94
N PHE A 106 4.08 1.68 -0.54
CA PHE A 106 5.20 0.81 -0.16
C PHE A 106 5.66 -0.19 -1.22
N ARG A 107 5.22 -0.04 -2.48
CA ARG A 107 5.32 -1.08 -3.50
C ARG A 107 4.73 -2.41 -3.00
N SER A 108 3.67 -2.33 -2.20
CA SER A 108 2.95 -3.47 -1.67
C SER A 108 2.36 -4.34 -2.79
N TYR A 109 1.94 -5.54 -2.42
CA TYR A 109 0.95 -6.26 -3.20
C TYR A 109 -0.42 -5.61 -3.01
N SER A 110 -1.33 -5.84 -3.95
CA SER A 110 -2.74 -5.50 -3.78
C SER A 110 -3.63 -6.58 -4.36
N TRP A 111 -4.83 -6.74 -3.81
CA TRP A 111 -5.90 -7.48 -4.45
C TRP A 111 -7.16 -6.61 -4.48
N SER A 112 -7.91 -6.71 -5.57
CA SER A 112 -9.19 -6.03 -5.73
C SER A 112 -10.27 -7.06 -6.03
N ALA A 113 -11.22 -7.24 -5.12
CA ALA A 113 -12.41 -8.06 -5.33
C ALA A 113 -13.54 -7.16 -5.83
N ASN A 114 -14.02 -7.43 -7.04
CA ASN A 114 -15.09 -6.64 -7.64
C ASN A 114 -16.45 -7.19 -7.20
N ILE A 115 -17.18 -6.45 -6.39
CA ILE A 115 -18.46 -6.91 -5.81
C ILE A 115 -19.59 -6.77 -6.83
N CYS A 116 -19.62 -5.64 -7.55
CA CYS A 116 -20.53 -5.41 -8.66
C CYS A 116 -19.91 -4.44 -9.67
N GLY A 117 -20.47 -4.39 -10.88
CA GLY A 117 -19.95 -3.59 -11.97
C GLY A 117 -18.79 -4.26 -12.68
N ARG A 118 -18.03 -3.48 -13.45
CA ARG A 118 -16.95 -3.96 -14.32
C ARG A 118 -15.79 -2.98 -14.32
N LYS A 119 -14.57 -3.49 -14.23
CA LYS A 119 -13.35 -2.67 -14.23
C LYS A 119 -12.43 -2.99 -15.39
N LYS A 120 -11.90 -1.97 -16.04
CA LYS A 120 -10.78 -2.12 -16.98
C LYS A 120 -9.49 -1.74 -16.26
N TRP A 121 -8.52 -2.64 -16.26
CA TRP A 121 -7.17 -2.38 -15.75
C TRP A 121 -6.18 -2.29 -16.90
N LEU A 122 -5.27 -1.32 -16.81
CA LEU A 122 -4.07 -1.20 -17.63
C LEU A 122 -2.88 -1.44 -16.71
N LEU A 123 -2.22 -2.58 -16.87
CA LEU A 123 -1.17 -3.05 -15.96
C LEU A 123 0.19 -3.00 -16.64
N TYR A 124 1.16 -2.34 -16.01
CA TYR A 124 2.53 -2.26 -16.47
C TYR A 124 3.45 -3.03 -15.49
N PRO A 125 4.16 -4.08 -15.97
CA PRO A 125 5.16 -4.75 -15.17
C PRO A 125 6.19 -3.78 -14.60
N ALA A 126 6.65 -4.03 -13.38
CA ALA A 126 7.66 -3.22 -12.72
C ALA A 126 8.89 -2.97 -13.63
N GLY A 127 9.33 -1.73 -13.70
CA GLY A 127 10.38 -1.24 -14.60
C GLY A 127 9.86 -0.68 -15.92
N GLN A 128 8.63 -0.99 -16.37
CA GLN A 128 8.07 -0.39 -17.59
C GLN A 128 7.75 1.10 -17.42
N GLU A 129 7.45 1.53 -16.20
CA GLU A 129 7.20 2.93 -15.86
C GLU A 129 8.38 3.85 -16.20
N GLU A 130 9.61 3.35 -16.23
CA GLU A 130 10.80 4.12 -16.57
C GLU A 130 10.79 4.62 -18.03
N PHE A 131 10.08 3.92 -18.90
CA PHE A 131 9.87 4.34 -20.29
C PHE A 131 8.70 5.32 -20.44
N LEU A 132 7.83 5.39 -19.43
CA LEU A 132 6.66 6.28 -19.40
C LEU A 132 6.97 7.63 -18.75
N LYS A 133 8.15 7.81 -18.15
CA LYS A 133 8.54 9.09 -17.54
C LYS A 133 8.69 10.20 -18.59
N ASP A 134 8.22 11.38 -18.21
CA ASP A 134 8.48 12.60 -18.97
C ASP A 134 9.97 13.02 -18.87
N ARG A 135 10.36 14.05 -19.60
CA ARG A 135 11.73 14.61 -19.58
C ARG A 135 12.18 15.15 -18.20
N HIS A 136 11.25 15.32 -17.26
CA HIS A 136 11.49 15.77 -15.89
C HIS A 136 11.51 14.60 -14.90
N GLY A 137 11.29 13.37 -15.36
CA GLY A 137 11.25 12.17 -14.53
C GLY A 137 9.88 11.86 -13.92
N ASN A 138 8.83 12.60 -14.27
CA ASN A 138 7.48 12.39 -13.73
C ASN A 138 6.73 11.32 -14.53
N LEU A 139 5.94 10.51 -13.82
CA LEU A 139 5.02 9.57 -14.44
C LEU A 139 3.80 10.30 -15.02
N PRO A 140 3.18 9.76 -16.08
CA PRO A 140 1.98 10.34 -16.66
C PRO A 140 0.81 10.18 -15.70
N PHE A 141 -0.11 11.14 -15.71
CA PHE A 141 -1.37 11.04 -14.98
C PHE A 141 -2.33 10.04 -15.62
N ASP A 142 -2.37 10.03 -16.96
CA ASP A 142 -3.19 9.14 -17.77
C ASP A 142 -2.30 8.46 -18.82
N VAL A 143 -2.16 7.13 -18.71
CA VAL A 143 -1.36 6.33 -19.66
C VAL A 143 -2.01 6.14 -21.04
N THR A 144 -3.23 6.64 -21.23
CA THR A 144 -3.93 6.66 -22.51
C THR A 144 -3.85 8.03 -23.20
N ALA A 145 -3.24 9.02 -22.56
CA ALA A 145 -3.20 10.37 -23.09
C ALA A 145 -2.38 10.47 -24.39
N PRO A 146 -2.87 11.20 -25.41
CA PRO A 146 -2.22 11.24 -26.73
C PRO A 146 -0.84 11.91 -26.71
N ASN A 147 -0.56 12.76 -25.72
CA ASN A 147 0.73 13.44 -25.58
C ASN A 147 1.89 12.50 -25.23
N LEU A 148 1.62 11.25 -24.81
CA LEU A 148 2.64 10.22 -24.60
C LEU A 148 3.48 9.95 -25.85
N GLN A 149 2.91 10.17 -27.03
CA GLN A 149 3.61 10.01 -28.32
C GLN A 149 4.56 11.19 -28.63
N ASP A 150 4.45 12.34 -27.93
CA ASP A 150 5.37 13.46 -28.14
C ASP A 150 6.73 13.15 -27.51
N ARG A 151 7.70 12.77 -28.34
CA ARG A 151 9.07 12.44 -27.95
C ARG A 151 9.82 13.60 -27.27
N ARG A 152 9.35 14.84 -27.38
CA ARG A 152 9.91 15.99 -26.65
C ARG A 152 9.47 16.01 -25.20
N VAL A 153 8.30 15.43 -24.91
CA VAL A 153 7.74 15.31 -23.55
C VAL A 153 8.12 13.96 -22.96
N TYR A 154 7.90 12.87 -23.68
CA TYR A 154 8.17 11.48 -23.27
C TYR A 154 9.23 10.84 -24.17
N PRO A 155 10.53 11.12 -23.94
CA PRO A 155 11.60 10.74 -24.86
C PRO A 155 11.79 9.22 -25.01
N ARG A 156 11.35 8.44 -24.01
CA ARG A 156 11.53 6.98 -23.96
C ARG A 156 10.26 6.19 -24.24
N TYR A 157 9.13 6.84 -24.49
CA TYR A 157 7.83 6.15 -24.63
C TYR A 157 7.82 5.11 -25.74
N SER A 158 8.54 5.34 -26.85
CA SER A 158 8.66 4.38 -27.95
C SER A 158 9.37 3.06 -27.58
N GLN A 159 9.98 2.98 -26.39
CA GLN A 159 10.61 1.78 -25.85
C GLN A 159 9.67 1.01 -24.90
N SER A 160 8.56 1.64 -24.48
CA SER A 160 7.57 1.02 -23.60
C SER A 160 6.83 -0.10 -24.30
N GLN A 161 6.47 -1.13 -23.54
CA GLN A 161 5.55 -2.16 -24.02
C GLN A 161 4.10 -1.71 -23.78
N PRO A 162 3.15 -2.18 -24.59
CA PRO A 162 1.73 -2.02 -24.29
C PRO A 162 1.39 -2.58 -22.91
N PRO A 163 0.39 -2.01 -22.20
CA PRO A 163 -0.07 -2.56 -20.94
C PRO A 163 -0.66 -3.96 -21.13
N VAL A 164 -0.61 -4.77 -20.09
CA VAL A 164 -1.51 -5.90 -19.96
C VAL A 164 -2.89 -5.34 -19.65
N GLU A 165 -3.83 -5.52 -20.57
CA GLU A 165 -5.22 -5.09 -20.40
C GLU A 165 -6.07 -6.25 -19.87
N ILE A 166 -6.80 -6.00 -18.79
CA ILE A 166 -7.80 -6.95 -18.28
C ILE A 166 -9.13 -6.23 -18.04
N VAL A 167 -10.22 -6.94 -18.31
CA VAL A 167 -11.55 -6.54 -17.85
C VAL A 167 -11.94 -7.49 -16.73
N GLN A 168 -12.11 -6.93 -15.54
CA GLN A 168 -12.55 -7.63 -14.36
C GLN A 168 -14.07 -7.55 -14.25
N GLU A 169 -14.73 -8.69 -14.23
CA GLU A 169 -16.17 -8.85 -14.08
C GLU A 169 -16.56 -8.92 -12.59
N ALA A 170 -17.87 -8.87 -12.31
CA ALA A 170 -18.36 -9.00 -10.94
C ALA A 170 -18.08 -10.41 -10.37
N GLY A 171 -17.64 -10.48 -9.11
CA GLY A 171 -17.23 -11.71 -8.43
C GLY A 171 -15.77 -12.10 -8.64
N GLU A 172 -15.03 -11.44 -9.54
CA GLU A 172 -13.63 -11.74 -9.79
C GLU A 172 -12.68 -10.99 -8.85
N ILE A 173 -11.52 -11.60 -8.58
CA ILE A 173 -10.43 -10.98 -7.83
C ILE A 173 -9.22 -10.80 -8.75
N VAL A 174 -8.71 -9.57 -8.80
CA VAL A 174 -7.45 -9.26 -9.48
C VAL A 174 -6.35 -9.14 -8.43
N PHE A 175 -5.23 -9.82 -8.66
CA PHE A 175 -4.01 -9.67 -7.88
C PHE A 175 -3.02 -8.76 -8.62
N ILE A 176 -2.48 -7.77 -7.91
CA ILE A 176 -1.49 -6.81 -8.39
C ILE A 176 -0.14 -7.13 -7.74
N PRO A 177 0.87 -7.55 -8.53
CA PRO A 177 2.19 -7.82 -8.00
C PRO A 177 2.90 -6.53 -7.54
N SER A 178 3.82 -6.69 -6.60
CA SER A 178 4.64 -5.60 -6.05
C SER A 178 5.32 -4.77 -7.14
N GLY A 179 5.13 -3.45 -7.07
CA GLY A 179 5.74 -2.48 -7.99
C GLY A 179 5.08 -2.35 -9.36
N TRP A 180 3.99 -3.07 -9.63
CA TRP A 180 3.26 -2.95 -10.90
C TRP A 180 2.48 -1.64 -10.92
N HIS A 181 2.84 -0.75 -11.84
CA HIS A 181 2.09 0.47 -12.06
C HIS A 181 0.84 0.17 -12.87
N HIS A 182 -0.26 0.80 -12.51
CA HIS A 182 -1.55 0.50 -13.10
C HIS A 182 -2.50 1.69 -13.10
N GLN A 183 -3.47 1.63 -14.01
CA GLN A 183 -4.56 2.58 -14.16
C GLN A 183 -5.87 1.81 -14.30
N VAL A 184 -6.93 2.29 -13.66
CA VAL A 184 -8.18 1.53 -13.52
C VAL A 184 -9.38 2.38 -13.87
N TYR A 185 -10.28 1.86 -14.70
CA TYR A 185 -11.54 2.51 -15.07
C TYR A 185 -12.72 1.65 -14.65
N ASN A 186 -13.75 2.25 -14.06
CA ASN A 186 -15.04 1.62 -13.83
C ASN A 186 -15.88 1.76 -15.10
N LEU A 187 -16.08 0.65 -15.81
CA LEU A 187 -16.86 0.59 -17.06
C LEU A 187 -18.37 0.64 -16.79
N GLU A 188 -18.77 0.31 -15.55
CA GLU A 188 -20.13 0.32 -15.03
C GLU A 188 -20.14 0.89 -13.60
N ASP A 189 -21.32 1.14 -13.03
CA ASP A 189 -21.45 1.44 -11.61
C ASP A 189 -20.84 0.30 -10.79
N THR A 190 -19.82 0.63 -10.00
CA THR A 190 -18.90 -0.38 -9.44
C THR A 190 -18.76 -0.22 -7.93
N ILE A 191 -18.71 -1.35 -7.23
CA ILE A 191 -18.28 -1.45 -5.83
C ILE A 191 -17.21 -2.53 -5.75
N SER A 192 -16.08 -2.23 -5.12
CA SER A 192 -15.00 -3.19 -4.92
C SER A 192 -14.36 -3.05 -3.54
N ILE A 193 -13.76 -4.15 -3.10
CA ILE A 193 -12.88 -4.19 -1.93
C ILE A 193 -11.46 -4.26 -2.45
N ASN A 194 -10.62 -3.35 -1.97
CA ASN A 194 -9.20 -3.32 -2.25
C ASN A 194 -8.42 -3.55 -0.95
N HIS A 195 -7.31 -4.27 -1.03
CA HIS A 195 -6.54 -4.63 0.13
C HIS A 195 -5.07 -4.72 -0.25
N ASN A 196 -4.23 -3.96 0.45
CA ASN A 196 -2.80 -3.93 0.22
C ASN A 196 -2.07 -4.69 1.33
N TRP A 197 -1.01 -5.40 0.96
CA TRP A 197 -0.17 -6.08 1.95
C TRP A 197 1.29 -6.21 1.52
N VAL A 198 2.14 -6.39 2.52
CA VAL A 198 3.56 -6.73 2.39
C VAL A 198 3.79 -8.05 3.11
N ASN A 199 4.78 -8.82 2.67
CA ASN A 199 5.20 -10.04 3.35
C ASN A 199 6.70 -10.35 3.14
N GLY A 200 7.15 -11.52 3.58
CA GLY A 200 8.53 -11.95 3.44
C GLY A 200 9.06 -11.97 2.00
N CYS A 201 8.19 -12.00 0.99
CA CYS A 201 8.59 -12.00 -0.42
C CYS A 201 8.94 -10.59 -0.95
N ASN A 202 8.30 -9.53 -0.45
CA ASN A 202 8.49 -8.16 -0.96
C ASN A 202 8.90 -7.13 0.10
N VAL A 203 9.10 -7.50 1.37
CA VAL A 203 9.58 -6.54 2.41
C VAL A 203 10.92 -5.88 2.05
N ALA A 204 11.80 -6.57 1.31
CA ALA A 204 13.04 -5.97 0.82
C ALA A 204 12.78 -4.88 -0.24
N ILE A 205 11.72 -5.02 -1.05
CA ILE A 205 11.32 -4.00 -2.03
C ILE A 205 10.76 -2.77 -1.31
N MET A 206 9.94 -2.97 -0.27
CA MET A 206 9.50 -1.89 0.62
C MET A 206 10.68 -1.16 1.24
N TRP A 207 11.69 -1.88 1.72
CA TRP A 207 12.91 -1.27 2.26
C TRP A 207 13.70 -0.47 1.21
N CYS A 208 13.83 -0.97 -0.02
CA CYS A 208 14.44 -0.21 -1.12
C CYS A 208 13.66 1.07 -1.41
N PHE A 209 12.33 0.97 -1.50
CA PHE A 209 11.45 2.13 -1.70
C PHE A 209 11.67 3.19 -0.62
N LEU A 210 11.68 2.81 0.66
CA LEU A 210 11.91 3.74 1.76
C LEU A 210 13.29 4.45 1.65
N GLN A 211 14.32 3.74 1.23
CA GLN A 211 15.63 4.37 1.00
C GLN A 211 15.61 5.38 -0.16
N ASP A 212 14.93 5.03 -1.25
CA ASP A 212 14.81 5.92 -2.42
C ASP A 212 14.02 7.19 -2.08
N GLU A 213 12.95 7.05 -1.29
CA GLU A 213 12.12 8.17 -0.82
C GLU A 213 12.89 9.08 0.14
N LEU A 214 13.64 8.52 1.10
CA LEU A 214 14.50 9.33 1.96
C LEU A 214 15.54 10.08 1.13
N ALA A 215 16.17 9.41 0.16
CA ALA A 215 17.16 10.04 -0.72
C ALA A 215 16.52 11.13 -1.59
N ALA A 216 15.26 10.97 -2.02
CA ALA A 216 14.53 12.00 -2.74
C ALA A 216 14.28 13.23 -1.84
N VAL A 217 13.75 13.03 -0.63
CA VAL A 217 13.56 14.11 0.35
C VAL A 217 14.87 14.85 0.61
N GLN A 218 15.96 14.11 0.88
CA GLN A 218 17.28 14.67 1.12
C GLN A 218 17.77 15.54 -0.05
N ARG A 219 17.56 15.09 -1.30
CA ARG A 219 17.93 15.86 -2.51
C ARG A 219 17.11 17.15 -2.62
N GLU A 220 15.80 17.05 -2.43
CA GLU A 220 14.90 18.21 -2.52
C GLU A 220 15.23 19.28 -1.48
N ILE A 221 15.56 18.86 -0.25
CA ILE A 221 15.81 19.79 0.85
C ILE A 221 17.28 20.09 1.15
N ASN A 222 18.20 19.61 0.30
CA ASN A 222 19.64 19.68 0.55
C ASN A 222 20.15 21.13 0.72
N GLN A 223 19.57 22.09 0.00
CA GLN A 223 20.00 23.49 0.06
C GLN A 223 19.72 24.17 1.40
N TRP A 224 18.87 23.59 2.24
CA TRP A 224 18.55 24.07 3.59
C TRP A 224 19.27 23.28 4.67
N LYS A 225 20.34 22.54 4.32
CA LYS A 225 21.13 21.78 5.28
C LYS A 225 21.99 22.70 6.14
N ASP A 226 21.63 22.82 7.42
CA ASP A 226 22.45 23.49 8.44
C ASP A 226 23.18 22.45 9.31
N PRO A 227 24.51 22.54 9.48
CA PRO A 227 25.28 21.68 10.38
C PRO A 227 24.86 21.74 11.86
N LYS A 228 24.11 22.77 12.28
CA LYS A 228 23.66 22.95 13.67
C LYS A 228 22.26 22.39 13.92
N ASP A 229 21.55 21.96 12.89
CA ASP A 229 20.17 21.49 12.97
C ASP A 229 20.08 19.97 12.87
N ASP A 230 18.99 19.41 13.40
CA ASP A 230 18.61 18.00 13.23
C ASP A 230 18.09 17.72 11.80
N TRP A 231 18.84 18.11 10.76
CA TRP A 231 18.45 18.00 9.35
C TRP A 231 18.03 16.58 8.97
N HIS A 232 18.72 15.57 9.50
CA HIS A 232 18.36 14.16 9.30
C HIS A 232 16.99 13.82 9.88
N LEU A 233 16.62 14.39 11.03
CA LEU A 233 15.30 14.21 11.62
C LEU A 233 14.22 14.91 10.77
N GLN A 234 14.50 16.10 10.25
CA GLN A 234 13.59 16.79 9.32
C GLN A 234 13.36 15.98 8.04
N CYS A 235 14.41 15.34 7.50
CA CYS A 235 14.25 14.42 6.37
C CYS A 235 13.32 13.25 6.71
N GLN A 236 13.45 12.65 7.89
CA GLN A 236 12.56 11.56 8.34
C GLN A 236 11.11 12.05 8.52
N LEU A 237 10.91 13.26 9.07
CA LEU A 237 9.57 13.85 9.24
C LEU A 237 8.87 14.10 7.91
N ILE A 238 9.59 14.64 6.92
CA ILE A 238 9.04 14.87 5.57
C ILE A 238 8.80 13.53 4.86
N MET A 239 9.75 12.60 4.93
CA MET A 239 9.57 11.27 4.38
C MET A 239 8.33 10.57 4.95
N LYS A 240 8.12 10.67 6.26
CA LYS A 240 6.94 10.11 6.93
C LYS A 240 5.64 10.72 6.42
N SER A 241 5.59 12.03 6.17
CA SER A 241 4.39 12.66 5.62
C SER A 241 4.12 12.26 4.17
N CYS A 242 5.15 11.92 3.40
CA CYS A 242 5.03 11.44 2.03
C CYS A 242 4.69 9.95 1.92
N THR A 243 5.29 9.11 2.77
CA THR A 243 5.25 7.64 2.64
C THR A 243 4.38 6.96 3.69
N GLY A 244 4.05 7.63 4.79
CA GLY A 244 3.27 7.11 5.91
C GLY A 244 4.09 6.56 7.08
N ILE A 245 5.38 6.25 6.88
CA ILE A 245 6.28 5.77 7.93
C ILE A 245 7.70 6.34 7.79
N ASP A 246 8.40 6.49 8.91
CA ASP A 246 9.85 6.74 8.93
C ASP A 246 10.66 5.44 9.16
N TYR A 247 11.99 5.55 9.21
CA TYR A 247 12.84 4.37 9.45
C TYR A 247 12.66 3.73 10.84
N LYS A 248 12.29 4.50 11.88
CA LYS A 248 12.04 3.95 13.22
C LYS A 248 10.71 3.18 13.23
N GLU A 249 9.70 3.69 12.54
CA GLU A 249 8.44 2.98 12.34
C GLU A 249 8.63 1.74 11.45
N PHE A 250 9.51 1.78 10.45
CA PHE A 250 9.88 0.58 9.70
C PHE A 250 10.61 -0.46 10.57
N TYR A 251 11.44 -0.04 11.53
CA TYR A 251 11.98 -0.95 12.54
C TYR A 251 10.86 -1.58 13.39
N ASN A 252 9.92 -0.77 13.88
CA ASN A 252 8.79 -1.26 14.68
C ASN A 252 7.90 -2.21 13.87
N PHE A 253 7.70 -1.95 12.58
CA PHE A 253 7.07 -2.87 11.65
C PHE A 253 7.76 -4.24 11.65
N LEU A 254 9.08 -4.28 11.39
CA LEU A 254 9.85 -5.53 11.41
C LEU A 254 9.80 -6.24 12.78
N LYS A 255 9.84 -5.47 13.87
CA LYS A 255 9.75 -5.97 15.25
C LYS A 255 8.41 -6.66 15.52
N VAL A 256 7.29 -6.03 15.18
CA VAL A 256 5.95 -6.62 15.42
C VAL A 256 5.82 -7.95 14.69
N ILE A 257 6.23 -8.00 13.41
CA ILE A 257 6.20 -9.25 12.63
C ILE A 257 7.09 -10.31 13.28
N ALA A 258 8.33 -9.94 13.65
CA ALA A 258 9.27 -10.82 14.32
C ALA A 258 8.68 -11.46 15.59
N GLU A 259 8.14 -10.64 16.49
CA GLU A 259 7.57 -11.08 17.76
C GLU A 259 6.36 -12.00 17.55
N ASN A 260 5.50 -11.69 16.57
CA ASN A 260 4.36 -12.54 16.25
C ASN A 260 4.80 -13.90 15.68
N ARG A 261 5.82 -13.94 14.82
CA ARG A 261 6.35 -15.23 14.29
C ARG A 261 7.07 -16.04 15.38
N ILE A 262 7.82 -15.41 16.28
CA ILE A 262 8.43 -16.08 17.43
C ILE A 262 7.34 -16.69 18.33
N SER A 263 6.27 -15.95 18.62
CA SER A 263 5.16 -16.47 19.41
C SER A 263 4.49 -17.69 18.78
N VAL A 264 4.46 -17.80 17.44
CA VAL A 264 3.93 -18.98 16.72
C VAL A 264 4.87 -20.18 16.87
N LEU A 265 6.19 -19.96 16.86
CA LEU A 265 7.17 -21.03 17.07
C LEU A 265 7.18 -21.54 18.52
N GLU A 266 7.00 -20.65 19.50
CA GLU A 266 7.04 -21.02 20.93
C GLU A 266 5.76 -21.70 21.43
N LYS A 267 4.58 -21.23 21.00
CA LYS A 267 3.29 -21.68 21.55
C LYS A 267 2.66 -22.83 20.77
N GLY A 268 3.21 -23.18 19.60
CA GLY A 268 2.58 -24.12 18.68
C GLY A 268 1.33 -23.55 18.02
N LEU A 269 0.66 -24.36 17.19
CA LEU A 269 -0.59 -24.00 16.53
C LEU A 269 -1.70 -23.87 17.59
N ASP A 270 -2.20 -22.64 17.79
CA ASP A 270 -3.34 -22.41 18.67
C ASP A 270 -4.66 -22.71 17.92
N GLU A 271 -5.18 -23.93 18.11
CA GLU A 271 -6.42 -24.39 17.46
C GLU A 271 -7.65 -23.55 17.86
N GLU A 272 -7.65 -22.93 19.05
CA GLU A 272 -8.74 -22.04 19.50
C GLU A 272 -8.64 -20.64 18.87
N ALA A 273 -7.43 -20.17 18.54
CA ALA A 273 -7.23 -18.91 17.83
C ALA A 273 -7.73 -18.99 16.38
N SER A 274 -7.65 -20.15 15.74
CA SER A 274 -8.11 -20.39 14.35
C SER A 274 -9.61 -20.08 14.12
N ALA A 275 -10.41 -20.00 15.18
CA ALA A 275 -11.86 -19.76 15.09
C ALA A 275 -12.24 -18.26 15.02
N LYS A 276 -11.27 -17.34 15.18
CA LYS A 276 -11.54 -15.88 15.12
C LYS A 276 -10.89 -15.28 13.87
N ASN A 277 -11.61 -14.41 13.16
CA ASN A 277 -11.11 -13.59 12.04
C ASN A 277 -10.08 -12.54 12.54
N THR A 278 -8.94 -13.00 13.05
CA THR A 278 -7.86 -12.16 13.57
C THR A 278 -6.56 -12.44 12.82
N PRO A 279 -5.67 -11.45 12.66
CA PRO A 279 -4.35 -11.66 12.04
C PRO A 279 -3.55 -12.80 12.71
N LYS A 280 -3.66 -12.96 14.03
CA LYS A 280 -3.01 -14.07 14.75
C LYS A 280 -3.52 -15.45 14.32
N ALA A 281 -4.82 -15.59 14.08
CA ALA A 281 -5.43 -16.82 13.56
C ALA A 281 -4.96 -17.14 12.13
N ALA A 282 -4.85 -16.10 11.30
CA ALA A 282 -4.36 -16.20 9.94
C ALA A 282 -2.90 -16.70 9.89
N ILE A 283 -2.04 -16.18 10.78
CA ILE A 283 -0.62 -16.59 10.85
C ILE A 283 -0.48 -18.02 11.36
N SER A 284 -1.24 -18.41 12.38
CA SER A 284 -1.25 -19.81 12.86
C SER A 284 -1.59 -20.77 11.73
N THR A 285 -2.55 -20.42 10.87
CA THR A 285 -2.93 -21.23 9.70
C THR A 285 -1.79 -21.43 8.69
N LEU A 286 -0.83 -20.50 8.59
CA LEU A 286 0.32 -20.61 7.66
C LEU A 286 1.40 -21.60 8.14
N GLY A 287 1.42 -21.90 9.44
CA GLY A 287 2.29 -22.91 10.03
C GLY A 287 3.75 -22.50 10.27
N MET A 288 4.48 -23.39 10.94
CA MET A 288 5.84 -23.11 11.44
C MET A 288 6.86 -22.82 10.32
N LEU A 289 6.79 -23.54 9.19
CA LEU A 289 7.73 -23.32 8.08
C LEU A 289 7.59 -21.93 7.47
N HIS A 290 6.36 -21.41 7.39
CA HIS A 290 6.10 -20.04 6.94
C HIS A 290 6.65 -19.03 7.95
N ALA A 291 6.47 -19.27 9.26
CA ALA A 291 7.03 -18.42 10.29
C ALA A 291 8.58 -18.36 10.23
N VAL A 292 9.24 -19.51 10.03
CA VAL A 292 10.70 -19.56 9.83
C VAL A 292 11.13 -18.81 8.57
N PHE A 293 10.38 -18.94 7.46
CA PHE A 293 10.64 -18.17 6.24
C PHE A 293 10.55 -16.67 6.50
N ASP A 294 9.47 -16.21 7.13
CA ASP A 294 9.24 -14.81 7.46
C ASP A 294 10.37 -14.27 8.37
N LEU A 295 10.76 -15.00 9.41
CA LEU A 295 11.88 -14.62 10.28
C LEU A 295 13.20 -14.49 9.52
N LYS A 296 13.52 -15.41 8.61
CA LYS A 296 14.73 -15.32 7.77
C LYS A 296 14.72 -14.06 6.90
N ARG A 297 13.54 -13.66 6.40
CA ARG A 297 13.37 -12.43 5.62
C ARG A 297 13.53 -11.19 6.49
N THR A 298 12.94 -11.18 7.69
CA THR A 298 13.12 -10.12 8.68
C THR A 298 14.58 -9.95 9.08
N VAL A 299 15.32 -11.04 9.36
CA VAL A 299 16.76 -10.98 9.66
C VAL A 299 17.54 -10.31 8.53
N LYS A 300 17.27 -10.69 7.27
CA LYS A 300 17.94 -10.09 6.11
C LYS A 300 17.70 -8.58 6.02
N VAL A 301 16.45 -8.14 6.12
CA VAL A 301 16.10 -6.73 5.99
C VAL A 301 16.56 -5.92 7.20
N LEU A 302 16.37 -6.43 8.42
CA LEU A 302 16.82 -5.78 9.65
C LEU A 302 18.34 -5.63 9.68
N THR A 303 19.10 -6.62 9.18
CA THR A 303 20.56 -6.49 9.02
C THR A 303 20.91 -5.34 8.07
N SER A 304 20.17 -5.20 6.95
CA SER A 304 20.37 -4.09 6.02
C SER A 304 19.99 -2.74 6.62
N LEU A 305 18.92 -2.67 7.41
CA LEU A 305 18.49 -1.46 8.12
C LEU A 305 19.54 -1.03 9.15
N SER A 306 20.00 -1.95 10.00
CA SER A 306 21.07 -1.69 10.98
C SER A 306 22.39 -1.25 10.34
N ALA A 307 22.68 -1.72 9.12
CA ALA A 307 23.86 -1.31 8.37
C ALA A 307 23.72 0.07 7.68
N ASN A 308 22.51 0.59 7.54
CA ASN A 308 22.24 1.83 6.81
C ASN A 308 22.73 3.07 7.57
N GLU A 309 23.50 3.93 6.89
CA GLU A 309 24.13 5.11 7.50
C GLU A 309 23.13 6.17 7.97
N ASP A 310 21.99 6.32 7.31
CA ASP A 310 20.97 7.28 7.75
C ASP A 310 20.19 6.77 8.95
N PHE A 311 19.98 5.45 9.06
CA PHE A 311 19.40 4.85 10.26
C PHE A 311 20.31 4.99 11.49
N LYS A 312 21.62 4.78 11.33
CA LYS A 312 22.62 4.94 12.41
C LYS A 312 22.70 6.36 12.98
N LYS A 313 22.28 7.38 12.21
CA LYS A 313 22.25 8.78 12.66
C LYS A 313 21.03 9.09 13.54
N LEU A 314 20.04 8.21 13.59
CA LEU A 314 18.85 8.41 14.40
C LEU A 314 19.14 8.04 15.86
N ASP A 315 18.41 8.67 16.79
CA ASP A 315 18.45 8.25 18.19
C ASP A 315 17.74 6.90 18.37
N LEU A 316 18.53 5.83 18.44
CA LEU A 316 18.04 4.46 18.59
C LEU A 316 17.72 4.07 20.03
N THR A 317 17.98 4.94 21.03
CA THR A 317 17.72 4.61 22.45
C THR A 317 16.23 4.43 22.76
N SER A 318 15.39 5.07 21.94
CA SER A 318 13.93 4.90 21.96
C SER A 318 13.44 3.54 21.46
N LEU A 319 14.28 2.74 20.79
CA LEU A 319 13.91 1.44 20.25
C LEU A 319 14.07 0.34 21.30
N SER A 320 13.00 -0.41 21.54
CA SER A 320 13.00 -1.54 22.47
C SER A 320 12.38 -2.77 21.80
N PRO A 321 13.10 -3.90 21.69
CA PRO A 321 14.53 -4.04 21.99
C PRO A 321 15.41 -3.19 21.03
N PRO A 322 16.71 -3.01 21.29
CA PRO A 322 17.65 -2.49 20.30
C PRO A 322 17.78 -3.42 19.07
N PRO A 323 18.10 -2.90 17.87
CA PRO A 323 18.17 -3.70 16.65
C PRO A 323 19.10 -4.93 16.72
N GLU A 324 20.27 -4.80 17.36
CA GLU A 324 21.24 -5.89 17.51
C GLU A 324 20.69 -7.01 18.41
N ALA A 325 19.99 -6.63 19.48
CA ALA A 325 19.35 -7.57 20.40
C ALA A 325 18.20 -8.31 19.70
N LEU A 326 17.38 -7.61 18.91
CA LEU A 326 16.35 -8.24 18.09
C LEU A 326 16.97 -9.22 17.09
N LEU A 327 18.01 -8.81 16.36
CA LEU A 327 18.70 -9.69 15.40
C LEU A 327 19.24 -10.97 16.05
N HIS A 328 19.82 -10.87 17.25
CA HIS A 328 20.29 -12.03 17.99
C HIS A 328 19.13 -12.97 18.37
N HIS A 329 18.04 -12.40 18.90
CA HIS A 329 16.85 -13.18 19.27
C HIS A 329 16.25 -13.91 18.06
N LEU A 330 16.12 -13.22 16.92
CA LEU A 330 15.58 -13.82 15.70
C LEU A 330 16.40 -15.01 15.20
N LYS A 331 17.73 -14.90 15.21
CA LYS A 331 18.62 -16.00 14.80
C LYS A 331 18.48 -17.21 15.72
N ALA A 332 18.46 -16.99 17.05
CA ALA A 332 18.27 -18.06 18.02
C ALA A 332 16.91 -18.77 17.86
N ALA A 333 15.84 -18.02 17.60
CA ALA A 333 14.51 -18.58 17.35
C ALA A 333 14.47 -19.44 16.07
N ILE A 334 15.12 -18.97 14.98
CA ILE A 334 15.24 -19.74 13.74
C ILE A 334 16.02 -21.03 13.96
N ASP A 335 17.17 -20.97 14.64
CA ASP A 335 18.02 -22.14 14.89
C ASP A 335 17.27 -23.17 15.73
N THR A 336 16.55 -22.73 16.77
CA THR A 336 15.74 -23.61 17.63
C THR A 336 14.62 -24.30 16.85
N ALA A 337 13.96 -23.59 15.94
CA ALA A 337 12.85 -24.15 15.15
C ALA A 337 13.30 -25.11 14.03
N LEU A 338 14.60 -25.19 13.73
CA LEU A 338 15.16 -26.07 12.71
C LEU A 338 15.89 -27.30 13.30
N LEU A 339 15.98 -27.41 14.62
CA LEU A 339 16.39 -28.60 15.37
C LEU A 339 15.20 -29.55 15.53
#